data_AF-A0A210QBD9-F1
#
_entry.id   AF-A0A210QBD9-F1
#
_cell.length_a   1.000
_cell.length_b   1.000
_cell.length_c   1.000
_cell.angle_alpha   90.00
_cell.angle_beta   90.00
_cell.angle_gamma   90.00
#
_symmetry.space_group_name_H-M   'P 1'
#
loop_
_entity.id
_entity.type
_entity.pdbx_description
1 polymer ?
#
loop_
_entity_poly.entity_id
_entity_poly.type
_entity_poly.pdbx_seq_one_letter_code
_entity_poly.pdbx_strand_id
1 'polypeptide(L)'
;MTTPVADPNSSTTMMPNYTEAQSFFVDAPYVNGAAEGMNTLGLVVFSIFFGCILQQMKGKGKPLVDFFECLHLASMKLVTLVIWFSPIGIIFLIASKLVAMERPEDIFEQLGYYMATVLTGLGIHAFILLPILYFIIVRKNPYRFMYNMLKALLTAWGTASSSATLPITMECLEDNNHVDIRVVKFVTPIGATINMDGTALYEAVASIFIAQNIGVELDIGQVIIIR
;
A
#
# COMPACT_ATOMS: atom_id res chain seq x y z
N MET A 1 -64.20 14.94 -36.37
CA MET A 1 -64.99 13.99 -35.55
C MET A 1 -64.20 12.69 -35.53
N THR A 2 -63.53 12.23 -34.47
CA THR A 2 -63.58 12.48 -33.03
C THR A 2 -62.24 12.00 -32.43
N THR A 3 -61.57 12.82 -31.63
CA THR A 3 -60.75 12.38 -30.48
C THR A 3 -61.68 12.27 -29.25
N PRO A 4 -61.25 11.80 -28.05
CA PRO A 4 -60.26 10.81 -27.62
C PRO A 4 -60.84 9.82 -26.56
N VAL A 5 -60.07 8.85 -26.03
CA VAL A 5 -59.89 8.63 -24.56
C VAL A 5 -58.52 7.95 -24.36
N ALA A 6 -57.70 8.56 -23.52
CA ALA A 6 -56.42 8.05 -23.05
C ALA A 6 -56.63 7.08 -21.87
N ASP A 7 -55.93 5.95 -21.88
CA ASP A 7 -55.78 5.10 -20.70
C ASP A 7 -54.55 5.58 -19.89
N PRO A 8 -54.71 6.08 -18.66
CA PRO A 8 -53.63 6.57 -17.84
C PRO A 8 -53.16 5.44 -16.91
N ASN A 9 -52.06 4.76 -17.23
CA ASN A 9 -51.09 4.17 -16.30
C ASN A 9 -50.29 3.02 -16.95
N SER A 10 -49.06 3.29 -17.40
CA SER A 10 -47.90 2.37 -17.27
C SER A 10 -46.65 2.89 -18.00
N SER A 11 -46.32 4.17 -17.83
CA SER A 11 -44.96 4.64 -18.10
C SER A 11 -44.08 4.32 -16.89
N THR A 12 -43.78 3.04 -16.70
CA THR A 12 -42.70 2.62 -15.80
C THR A 12 -41.40 2.72 -16.60
N THR A 13 -40.72 3.86 -16.45
CA THR A 13 -39.34 4.04 -16.89
C THR A 13 -38.52 2.87 -16.34
N MET A 14 -38.12 1.94 -17.21
CA MET A 14 -37.33 0.77 -16.81
C MET A 14 -36.01 1.27 -16.22
N MET A 15 -35.85 1.11 -14.90
CA MET A 15 -34.54 1.14 -14.27
C MET A 15 -33.68 0.04 -14.93
N PRO A 16 -32.40 0.30 -15.25
CA PRO A 16 -31.53 -0.74 -15.79
C PRO A 16 -31.51 -1.91 -14.80
N ASN A 17 -31.72 -3.10 -15.35
CA ASN A 17 -31.89 -4.33 -14.61
C ASN A 17 -30.61 -4.57 -13.79
N TYR A 18 -30.74 -4.82 -12.48
CA TYR A 18 -29.62 -5.02 -11.55
C TYR A 18 -28.63 -6.10 -12.03
N THR A 19 -29.07 -6.99 -12.91
CA THR A 19 -28.33 -8.06 -13.55
C THR A 19 -27.25 -7.57 -14.54
N GLU A 20 -27.41 -6.41 -15.19
CA GLU A 20 -26.41 -5.86 -16.14
C GLU A 20 -25.25 -5.15 -15.45
N ALA A 21 -25.48 -4.55 -14.27
CA ALA A 21 -24.39 -4.02 -13.46
C ALA A 21 -23.51 -5.15 -12.90
N GLN A 22 -24.11 -6.31 -12.64
CA GLN A 22 -23.42 -7.48 -12.11
C GLN A 22 -22.48 -8.11 -13.14
N SER A 23 -22.86 -8.15 -14.43
CA SER A 23 -21.96 -8.63 -15.49
C SER A 23 -20.78 -7.69 -15.75
N PHE A 24 -20.92 -6.37 -15.56
CA PHE A 24 -19.79 -5.46 -15.72
C PHE A 24 -18.68 -5.67 -14.66
N PHE A 25 -19.03 -6.05 -13.44
CA PHE A 25 -18.06 -6.34 -12.38
C PHE A 25 -17.57 -7.79 -12.38
N VAL A 26 -18.34 -8.73 -12.96
CA VAL A 26 -18.00 -10.16 -13.04
C VAL A 26 -17.20 -10.50 -14.30
N ASP A 27 -17.40 -9.79 -15.42
CA ASP A 27 -16.74 -10.04 -16.70
C ASP A 27 -15.53 -9.13 -16.97
N ALA A 28 -14.95 -8.51 -15.93
CA ALA A 28 -13.56 -8.06 -16.04
C ALA A 28 -12.67 -9.31 -16.28
N PRO A 29 -11.71 -9.28 -17.21
CA PRO A 29 -11.03 -10.48 -17.75
C PRO A 29 -10.13 -11.24 -16.75
N TYR A 30 -10.26 -10.99 -15.45
CA TYR A 30 -9.47 -11.59 -14.38
C TYR A 30 -10.21 -12.70 -13.59
N VAL A 31 -11.47 -13.01 -13.89
CA VAL A 31 -12.28 -13.92 -13.04
C VAL A 31 -12.26 -15.38 -13.48
N ASN A 32 -11.87 -15.71 -14.72
CA ASN A 32 -11.95 -17.10 -15.21
C ASN A 32 -10.64 -17.92 -15.07
N GLY A 33 -9.69 -17.48 -14.23
CA GLY A 33 -8.40 -18.17 -14.07
C GLY A 33 -7.71 -18.06 -12.71
N ALA A 34 -8.36 -17.51 -11.68
CA ALA A 34 -7.80 -17.47 -10.34
C ALA A 34 -8.29 -18.68 -9.54
N ALA A 35 -7.38 -19.64 -9.32
CA ALA A 35 -7.49 -20.73 -8.35
C ALA A 35 -8.11 -20.27 -7.01
N GLU A 36 -8.78 -21.18 -6.31
CA GLU A 36 -9.42 -21.09 -4.98
C GLU A 36 -8.76 -20.12 -3.97
N GLY A 37 -8.87 -18.82 -4.23
CA GLY A 37 -8.12 -17.78 -3.54
C GLY A 37 -8.96 -16.52 -3.44
N MET A 38 -8.87 -15.86 -2.28
CA MET A 38 -9.63 -14.64 -2.02
C MET A 38 -9.17 -13.50 -2.95
N ASN A 39 -10.10 -12.91 -3.71
CA ASN A 39 -9.81 -11.77 -4.59
C ASN A 39 -9.58 -10.48 -3.78
N THR A 40 -8.37 -10.30 -3.26
CA THR A 40 -7.99 -9.15 -2.43
C THR A 40 -8.04 -7.83 -3.20
N LEU A 41 -7.61 -7.79 -4.47
CA LEU A 41 -7.69 -6.60 -5.32
C LEU A 41 -9.13 -6.12 -5.50
N GLY A 42 -10.05 -7.03 -5.82
CA GLY A 42 -11.47 -6.73 -5.95
C GLY A 42 -12.06 -6.19 -4.65
N LEU A 43 -11.71 -6.78 -3.51
CA LEU A 43 -12.15 -6.31 -2.19
C LEU A 43 -11.64 -4.91 -1.87
N VAL A 44 -10.40 -4.58 -2.19
CA VAL A 44 -9.84 -3.22 -1.98
C VAL A 44 -10.56 -2.20 -2.85
N VAL A 45 -10.73 -2.48 -4.14
CA VAL A 45 -11.42 -1.58 -5.07
C VAL A 45 -12.87 -1.34 -4.62
N PHE A 46 -13.59 -2.41 -4.27
CA PHE A 46 -14.93 -2.32 -3.71
C PHE A 46 -14.96 -1.46 -2.44
N SER A 47 -14.04 -1.70 -1.50
CA SER A 47 -13.98 -0.99 -0.21
C SER A 47 -13.74 0.52 -0.39
N ILE A 48 -12.92 0.92 -1.36
CA ILE A 48 -12.69 2.33 -1.69
C ILE A 48 -13.99 2.99 -2.17
N PHE A 49 -14.65 2.40 -3.18
CA PHE A 49 -15.92 2.95 -3.69
C PHE A 49 -17.02 2.96 -2.63
N PHE A 50 -17.13 1.89 -1.86
CA PHE A 50 -18.09 1.76 -0.77
C PHE A 50 -17.85 2.83 0.32
N GLY A 51 -16.60 3.03 0.74
CA GLY A 51 -16.21 4.10 1.67
C GLY A 51 -16.55 5.49 1.15
N CYS A 52 -16.26 5.78 -0.12
CA CYS A 52 -16.61 7.06 -0.76
C CYS A 52 -18.13 7.31 -0.76
N ILE A 53 -18.94 6.29 -1.06
CA ILE A 53 -20.40 6.40 -1.06
C ILE A 53 -20.91 6.66 0.36
N LEU A 54 -20.43 5.93 1.38
CA LEU A 54 -20.81 6.16 2.78
C LEU A 54 -20.49 7.59 3.24
N GLN A 55 -19.35 8.14 2.83
CA GLN A 55 -18.99 9.53 3.12
C GLN A 55 -19.96 10.53 2.47
N GLN A 56 -20.41 10.26 1.23
CA GLN A 56 -21.38 11.11 0.53
C GLN A 56 -22.79 11.05 1.13
N MET A 57 -23.15 9.96 1.81
CA MET A 57 -24.44 9.79 2.50
C MET A 57 -24.59 10.65 3.77
N LYS A 58 -23.58 11.48 4.11
CA LYS A 58 -23.58 12.40 5.26
C LYS A 58 -23.98 11.67 6.55
N GLY A 59 -24.88 12.26 7.35
CA GLY A 59 -25.29 11.71 8.65
C GLY A 59 -25.91 10.30 8.59
N LYS A 60 -26.42 9.84 7.44
CA LYS A 60 -26.95 8.49 7.29
C LYS A 60 -25.86 7.41 7.20
N GLY A 61 -24.67 7.76 6.70
CA GLY A 61 -23.54 6.83 6.60
C GLY A 61 -22.74 6.68 7.90
N LYS A 62 -22.90 7.63 8.83
CA LYS A 62 -22.11 7.71 10.07
C LYS A 62 -22.14 6.42 10.92
N PRO A 63 -23.27 5.74 11.14
CA PRO A 63 -23.27 4.50 11.94
C PRO A 63 -22.39 3.39 11.36
N LEU A 64 -22.32 3.26 10.03
CA LEU A 64 -21.47 2.27 9.38
C LEU A 64 -19.99 2.67 9.45
N VAL A 65 -19.68 3.95 9.24
CA VAL A 65 -18.30 4.46 9.39
C VAL A 65 -17.78 4.23 10.80
N ASP A 66 -18.59 4.58 11.82
CA ASP A 66 -18.22 4.39 13.23
C ASP A 66 -18.08 2.89 13.58
N PHE A 67 -18.88 2.01 12.96
CA PHE A 67 -18.74 0.55 13.09
C PHE A 67 -17.42 0.04 12.51
N PHE A 68 -17.07 0.42 11.27
CA PHE A 68 -15.81 0.01 10.63
C PHE A 68 -14.59 0.54 11.37
N GLU A 69 -14.68 1.75 11.95
CA GLU A 69 -13.64 2.29 12.82
C GLU A 69 -13.43 1.43 14.07
N CYS A 70 -14.52 1.06 14.77
CA CYS A 70 -14.44 0.16 15.92
C CYS A 70 -13.86 -1.21 15.54
N LEU A 71 -14.26 -1.75 14.39
CA LEU A 71 -13.75 -3.01 13.87
C LEU A 71 -12.25 -2.93 13.54
N HIS A 72 -11.80 -1.84 12.91
CA HIS A 72 -10.38 -1.59 12.63
C HIS A 72 -9.57 -1.55 13.93
N LEU A 73 -10.01 -0.79 14.93
CA LEU A 73 -9.35 -0.71 16.24
C LEU A 73 -9.29 -2.07 16.95
N ALA A 74 -10.36 -2.86 16.88
CA ALA A 74 -10.38 -4.21 17.44
C ALA A 74 -9.42 -5.15 16.68
N SER A 75 -9.40 -5.07 15.35
CA SER A 75 -8.49 -5.84 14.49
C SER A 75 -7.02 -5.54 14.80
N MET A 76 -6.65 -4.26 14.98
CA MET A 76 -5.27 -3.88 15.34
C MET A 76 -4.84 -4.41 16.71
N LYS A 77 -5.77 -4.50 17.69
CA LYS A 77 -5.48 -5.16 18.97
C LYS A 77 -5.21 -6.66 18.81
N LEU A 78 -5.96 -7.33 17.93
CA LEU A 78 -5.71 -8.74 17.62
C LEU A 78 -4.35 -8.93 16.92
N VAL A 79 -4.01 -8.08 15.94
CA VAL A 79 -2.68 -8.11 15.30
C VAL A 79 -1.56 -7.93 16.33
N THR A 80 -1.73 -7.00 17.27
CA THR A 80 -0.75 -6.78 18.35
C THR A 80 -0.55 -8.03 19.22
N LEU A 81 -1.64 -8.75 19.52
CA LEU A 81 -1.58 -10.01 20.26
C LEU A 81 -0.79 -11.06 19.46
N VAL A 82 -1.05 -11.20 18.16
CA VAL A 82 -0.32 -12.13 17.29
C VAL A 82 1.17 -11.77 17.22
N ILE A 83 1.52 -10.49 17.10
CA ILE A 83 2.91 -10.02 17.12
C ILE A 83 3.60 -10.41 18.44
N TRP A 84 2.91 -10.37 19.57
CA TRP A 84 3.44 -10.83 20.85
C TRP A 84 3.78 -12.33 20.88
N PHE A 85 3.01 -13.16 20.17
CA PHE A 85 3.30 -14.59 20.02
C PHE A 85 4.30 -14.90 18.90
N SER A 86 4.49 -13.97 17.97
CA SER A 86 5.36 -14.13 16.80
C SER A 86 6.80 -14.58 17.10
N PRO A 87 7.48 -14.13 18.17
CA PRO A 87 8.85 -14.57 18.45
C PRO A 87 8.97 -16.09 18.57
N ILE A 88 8.00 -16.73 19.24
CA ILE A 88 7.97 -18.18 19.39
C ILE A 88 7.73 -18.84 18.03
N GLY A 89 6.73 -18.36 17.28
CA GLY A 89 6.41 -18.90 15.95
C GLY A 89 7.57 -18.79 14.96
N ILE A 90 8.27 -17.64 14.92
CA ILE A 90 9.40 -17.39 14.04
C ILE A 90 10.55 -18.36 14.33
N ILE A 91 10.85 -18.65 15.61
CA ILE A 91 11.92 -19.61 15.97
C ILE A 91 11.63 -20.99 15.36
N PHE A 92 10.39 -21.49 15.51
CA PHE A 92 10.01 -22.79 14.94
C PHE A 92 10.00 -22.77 13.41
N LEU A 93 9.55 -21.68 12.79
CA LEU A 93 9.57 -21.55 11.32
C LEU A 93 11.00 -21.57 10.78
N ILE A 94 11.91 -20.79 11.37
CA ILE A 94 13.33 -20.78 10.98
C ILE A 94 13.94 -22.16 11.18
N ALA A 95 13.73 -22.78 12.36
CA ALA A 95 14.24 -24.12 12.64
C ALA A 95 13.73 -25.16 11.61
N SER A 96 12.43 -25.12 11.27
CA SER A 96 11.85 -26.03 10.28
C SER A 96 12.48 -25.86 8.89
N LYS A 97 12.77 -24.62 8.49
CA LYS A 97 13.42 -24.34 7.20
C LYS A 97 14.88 -24.77 7.19
N LEU A 98 15.60 -24.58 8.29
CA LEU A 98 16.99 -25.04 8.42
C LEU A 98 17.11 -26.56 8.35
N VAL A 99 16.19 -27.30 8.99
CA VAL A 99 16.18 -28.77 8.96
C VAL A 99 15.80 -29.32 7.58
N ALA A 100 14.93 -28.63 6.85
CA ALA A 100 14.48 -29.06 5.53
C ALA A 100 15.54 -28.87 4.43
N MET A 101 16.64 -28.14 4.69
CA MET A 101 17.67 -27.85 3.70
C MET A 101 18.93 -28.68 3.92
N GLU A 102 19.47 -29.22 2.82
CA GLU A 102 20.67 -30.07 2.83
C GLU A 102 21.96 -29.27 3.05
N ARG A 103 21.98 -27.99 2.62
CA ARG A 103 23.14 -27.09 2.70
C ARG A 103 22.73 -25.73 3.29
N PRO A 104 22.94 -25.50 4.60
CA PRO A 104 22.52 -24.26 5.26
C PRO A 104 23.27 -23.01 4.77
N GLU A 105 24.44 -23.19 4.15
CA GLU A 105 25.22 -22.12 3.51
C GLU A 105 24.49 -21.44 2.34
N ASP A 106 23.68 -22.19 1.58
CA ASP A 106 22.96 -21.65 0.42
C ASP A 106 21.89 -20.62 0.85
N ILE A 107 21.37 -20.71 2.08
CA ILE A 107 20.41 -19.74 2.65
C ILE A 107 21.06 -18.37 2.84
N PHE A 108 22.29 -18.35 3.36
CA PHE A 108 22.99 -17.10 3.63
C PHE A 108 23.32 -16.38 2.32
N GLU A 109 23.67 -17.13 1.27
CA GLU A 109 23.90 -16.57 -0.06
C GLU A 109 22.60 -15.99 -0.65
N GLN A 110 21.50 -16.73 -0.62
CA GLN A 110 20.20 -16.25 -1.11
C GLN A 110 19.71 -15.02 -0.35
N LEU A 111 19.83 -15.03 0.97
CA LEU A 111 19.45 -13.89 1.81
C LEU A 111 20.38 -12.69 1.58
N GLY A 112 21.66 -12.96 1.28
CA GLY A 112 22.64 -11.95 0.87
C GLY A 112 22.24 -11.25 -0.43
N TYR A 113 21.88 -12.02 -1.47
CA TYR A 113 21.38 -11.45 -2.72
C TYR A 113 20.07 -10.68 -2.53
N TYR A 114 19.17 -11.21 -1.70
CA TYR A 114 17.94 -10.50 -1.33
C TYR A 114 18.24 -9.14 -0.70
N MET A 115 19.07 -9.09 0.35
CA MET A 115 19.45 -7.84 1.00
C MET A 115 20.16 -6.89 0.04
N ALA A 116 21.09 -7.38 -0.77
CA ALA A 116 21.79 -6.59 -1.76
C ALA A 116 20.82 -5.96 -2.77
N THR A 117 19.81 -6.72 -3.21
CA THR A 117 18.79 -6.24 -4.16
C THR A 117 17.93 -5.14 -3.54
N VAL A 118 17.44 -5.34 -2.32
CA VAL A 118 16.64 -4.32 -1.60
C VAL A 118 17.46 -3.05 -1.36
N LEU A 119 18.69 -3.18 -0.84
CA LEU A 119 19.56 -2.02 -0.58
C LEU A 119 19.93 -1.27 -1.86
N THR A 120 20.20 -2.00 -2.94
CA THR A 120 20.49 -1.40 -4.25
C THR A 120 19.27 -0.67 -4.80
N GLY A 121 18.07 -1.27 -4.71
CA GLY A 121 16.81 -0.64 -5.11
C GLY A 121 16.51 0.64 -4.32
N LEU A 122 16.63 0.58 -2.98
CA LEU A 122 16.49 1.76 -2.11
C LEU A 122 17.53 2.83 -2.44
N GLY A 123 18.78 2.43 -2.69
CA GLY A 123 19.87 3.34 -3.07
C GLY A 123 19.59 4.05 -4.39
N ILE A 124 19.16 3.31 -5.42
CA ILE A 124 18.77 3.88 -6.72
C ILE A 124 17.59 4.85 -6.53
N HIS A 125 16.57 4.46 -5.76
CA HIS A 125 15.42 5.33 -5.49
C HIS A 125 15.84 6.63 -4.79
N ALA A 126 16.63 6.52 -3.72
CA ALA A 126 17.03 7.65 -2.88
C ALA A 126 18.06 8.59 -3.54
N PHE A 127 19.02 8.06 -4.31
CA PHE A 127 20.14 8.84 -4.84
C PHE A 127 20.05 9.16 -6.34
N ILE A 128 19.16 8.49 -7.08
CA ILE A 128 18.98 8.69 -8.53
C ILE A 128 17.55 9.17 -8.82
N LEU A 129 16.53 8.37 -8.51
CA LEU A 129 15.15 8.69 -8.91
C LEU A 129 14.62 9.96 -8.24
N LEU A 130 14.66 10.04 -6.90
CA LEU A 130 14.18 11.21 -6.16
C LEU A 130 14.97 12.49 -6.48
N PRO A 131 16.32 12.48 -6.57
CA PRO A 131 17.10 13.65 -6.98
C PRO A 131 16.81 14.13 -8.40
N ILE A 132 16.64 13.20 -9.36
CA ILE A 132 16.28 13.55 -10.75
C ILE A 132 14.90 14.19 -10.79
N LEU A 133 13.91 13.60 -10.10
CA LEU A 133 12.56 14.15 -10.02
C LEU A 133 12.56 15.56 -9.41
N TYR A 134 13.29 15.74 -8.30
CA TYR A 134 13.47 17.04 -7.66
C TYR A 134 14.13 18.06 -8.62
N PHE A 135 15.17 17.64 -9.33
CA PHE A 135 15.87 18.52 -10.27
C PHE A 135 14.98 18.93 -11.45
N ILE A 136 14.17 18.02 -12.01
CA ILE A 136 13.27 18.32 -13.13
C ILE A 136 12.20 19.35 -12.71
N ILE A 137 11.62 19.18 -11.52
CA ILE A 137 10.51 20.01 -11.04
C ILE A 137 11.00 21.34 -10.45
N VAL A 138 11.95 21.27 -9.51
CA VAL A 138 12.40 22.42 -8.71
C VAL A 138 13.57 23.14 -9.36
N ARG A 139 14.33 22.46 -10.25
CA ARG A 139 15.52 23.00 -10.94
C ARG A 139 16.59 23.55 -9.99
N LYS A 140 16.70 22.96 -8.80
CA LYS A 140 17.72 23.24 -7.78
C LYS A 140 18.56 22.00 -7.54
N ASN A 141 19.75 22.19 -6.97
CA ASN A 141 20.65 21.07 -6.62
C ASN A 141 20.00 20.17 -5.54
N PRO A 142 19.62 18.92 -5.88
CA PRO A 142 18.97 18.01 -4.94
C PRO A 142 19.90 17.53 -3.82
N TYR A 143 21.21 17.39 -4.08
CA TYR A 143 22.15 16.87 -3.09
C TYR A 143 22.38 17.86 -1.95
N ARG A 144 22.28 19.18 -2.22
CA ARG A 144 22.29 20.20 -1.15
C ARG A 144 21.07 20.08 -0.25
N PHE A 145 19.90 19.83 -0.85
CA PHE A 145 18.67 19.60 -0.10
C PHE A 145 18.76 18.35 0.77
N MET A 146 19.28 17.24 0.23
CA MET A 146 19.50 16.00 0.98
C MET A 146 20.51 16.17 2.13
N TYR A 147 21.60 16.91 1.90
CA TYR A 147 22.59 17.20 2.94
C TYR A 147 21.97 17.95 4.13
N ASN A 148 21.12 18.93 3.85
CA ASN A 148 20.37 19.67 4.87
C ASN A 148 19.36 18.79 5.65
N MET A 149 19.00 17.63 5.12
CA MET A 149 18.13 16.64 5.75
C MET A 149 18.88 15.52 6.49
N LEU A 150 20.21 15.54 6.52
CA LEU A 150 21.02 14.42 7.03
C LEU A 150 20.70 14.04 8.48
N LYS A 151 20.42 15.02 9.35
CA LYS A 151 20.00 14.79 10.75
C LYS A 151 18.73 13.93 10.80
N ALA A 152 17.73 14.26 9.99
CA ALA A 152 16.47 13.52 9.91
C ALA A 152 16.69 12.11 9.34
N LEU A 153 17.49 11.98 8.28
CA LEU A 153 17.82 10.68 7.66
C LEU A 153 18.54 9.74 8.62
N LEU A 154 19.55 10.23 9.34
CA LEU A 154 20.28 9.44 10.33
C LEU A 154 19.39 9.04 11.51
N THR A 155 18.50 9.93 11.95
CA THR A 155 17.52 9.60 13.00
C THR A 155 16.54 8.55 12.51
N ALA A 156 16.12 8.59 11.24
CA ALA A 156 15.20 7.61 10.67
C ALA A 156 15.84 6.25 10.53
N TRP A 157 17.12 6.21 10.14
CA TRP A 157 17.91 5.00 10.15
C TRP A 157 18.06 4.41 11.56
N GLY A 158 18.35 5.25 12.57
CA GLY A 158 18.57 4.78 13.94
C GLY A 158 17.30 4.36 14.68
N THR A 159 16.17 5.02 14.41
CA THR A 159 14.89 4.73 15.08
C THR A 159 14.02 3.73 14.32
N ALA A 160 14.29 3.52 13.02
CA ALA A 160 13.48 2.74 12.10
C ALA A 160 11.98 3.15 12.11
N SER A 161 11.69 4.43 12.37
CA SER A 161 10.31 4.92 12.52
C SER A 161 10.09 6.29 11.88
N SER A 162 9.16 6.36 10.93
CA SER A 162 8.74 7.60 10.27
C SER A 162 8.04 8.57 11.24
N SER A 163 7.25 8.06 12.18
CA SER A 163 6.54 8.89 13.16
C SER A 163 7.46 9.45 14.24
N ALA A 164 8.47 8.69 14.66
CA ALA A 164 9.49 9.17 15.61
C ALA A 164 10.40 10.24 15.00
N THR A 165 10.56 10.25 13.68
CA THR A 165 11.45 11.18 12.96
C THR A 165 10.77 12.41 12.40
N LEU A 166 9.45 12.38 12.27
CA LEU A 166 8.62 13.50 11.84
C LEU A 166 9.01 14.86 12.44
N PRO A 167 9.19 15.04 13.77
CA PRO A 167 9.55 16.34 14.33
C PRO A 167 10.90 16.86 13.81
N ILE A 168 11.90 15.99 13.70
CA ILE A 168 13.25 16.35 13.21
C ILE A 168 13.22 16.63 11.71
N THR A 169 12.41 15.90 10.95
CA THR A 169 12.17 16.16 9.53
C THR A 169 11.57 17.55 9.33
N MET A 170 10.57 17.94 10.13
CA MET A 170 9.97 19.27 10.05
C MET A 170 10.96 20.38 10.39
N GLU A 171 11.75 20.21 11.46
CA GLU A 171 12.86 21.13 11.83
C GLU A 171 13.84 21.32 10.66
N CYS A 172 14.33 20.23 10.05
CA CYS A 172 15.27 20.32 8.94
C CYS A 172 14.68 20.99 7.68
N LEU A 173 13.38 20.80 7.42
CA LEU A 173 12.70 21.42 6.29
C LEU A 173 12.53 22.93 6.48
N GLU A 174 12.18 23.37 7.69
CA GLU A 174 11.99 24.78 8.04
C GLU A 174 13.34 25.50 8.18
N ASP A 175 14.24 24.99 9.01
CA ASP A 175 15.46 25.70 9.41
C ASP A 175 16.58 25.58 8.38
N ASN A 176 16.80 24.38 7.81
CA ASN A 176 17.94 24.14 6.91
C ASN A 176 17.58 24.33 5.44
N ASN A 177 16.34 24.00 5.05
CA ASN A 177 15.88 24.06 3.66
C ASN A 177 14.92 25.23 3.38
N HIS A 178 14.52 25.99 4.40
CA HIS A 178 13.70 27.21 4.29
C HIS A 178 12.39 27.00 3.52
N VAL A 179 11.75 25.85 3.72
CA VAL A 179 10.43 25.54 3.14
C VAL A 179 9.34 26.26 3.96
N ASP A 180 8.29 26.77 3.29
CA ASP A 180 7.18 27.44 3.97
C ASP A 180 6.54 26.51 5.02
N ILE A 181 6.49 26.98 6.27
CA ILE A 181 6.02 26.19 7.42
C ILE A 181 4.57 25.70 7.25
N ARG A 182 3.74 26.40 6.48
CA ARG A 182 2.37 25.96 6.18
C ARG A 182 2.37 24.71 5.31
N VAL A 183 3.31 24.61 4.36
CA VAL A 183 3.50 23.42 3.52
C VAL A 183 4.07 22.28 4.36
N VAL A 184 5.08 22.54 5.18
CA VAL A 184 5.72 21.53 6.04
C VAL A 184 4.70 20.90 7.00
N LYS A 185 3.89 21.71 7.69
CA LYS A 185 2.88 21.22 8.66
C LYS A 185 1.74 20.45 8.01
N PHE A 186 1.49 20.65 6.71
CA PHE A 186 0.43 19.96 5.99
C PHE A 186 0.94 18.69 5.30
N VAL A 187 2.00 18.80 4.50
CA VAL A 187 2.46 17.71 3.63
C VAL A 187 3.25 16.66 4.39
N THR A 188 4.14 17.06 5.32
CA THR A 188 5.05 16.12 5.98
C THR A 188 4.32 15.09 6.87
N PRO A 189 3.30 15.46 7.68
CA PRO A 189 2.55 14.47 8.47
C PRO A 189 1.74 13.49 7.61
N ILE A 190 1.14 13.98 6.51
CA ILE A 190 0.42 13.15 5.55
C ILE A 190 1.39 12.22 4.83
N GLY A 191 2.57 12.72 4.45
CA GLY A 191 3.63 11.94 3.83
C GLY A 191 4.16 10.83 4.76
N ALA A 192 4.33 11.10 6.05
CA ALA A 192 4.85 10.10 6.99
C ALA A 192 3.95 8.86 7.15
N THR A 193 2.65 8.96 6.84
CA THR A 193 1.70 7.85 6.92
C THR A 193 1.39 7.22 5.57
N ILE A 194 1.31 8.02 4.50
CA ILE A 194 0.90 7.55 3.17
C ILE A 194 2.11 7.18 2.29
N ASN A 195 3.23 7.91 2.40
CA ASN A 195 4.38 7.75 1.51
C ASN A 195 5.31 6.64 2.02
N MET A 196 4.97 5.40 1.68
CA MET A 196 5.69 4.19 2.08
C MET A 196 6.48 3.54 0.92
N ASP A 197 7.16 4.32 0.09
CA ASP A 197 7.93 3.82 -1.07
C ASP A 197 8.95 2.74 -0.70
N GLY A 198 9.65 2.91 0.44
CA GLY A 198 10.63 1.95 0.93
C GLY A 198 9.99 0.60 1.28
N THR A 199 8.80 0.63 1.90
CA THR A 199 8.01 -0.56 2.21
C THR A 199 7.55 -1.23 0.93
N ALA A 200 7.00 -0.47 -0.02
CA ALA A 200 6.53 -1.02 -1.29
C ALA A 200 7.67 -1.71 -2.08
N LEU A 201 8.86 -1.11 -2.12
CA LEU A 201 10.01 -1.74 -2.78
C LEU A 201 10.43 -3.03 -2.07
N TYR A 202 10.50 -3.00 -0.73
CA TYR A 202 10.80 -4.18 0.08
C TYR A 202 9.76 -5.30 -0.13
N GLU A 203 8.47 -5.00 -0.08
CA GLU A 203 7.37 -5.96 -0.24
C GLU A 203 7.34 -6.58 -1.64
N ALA A 204 7.57 -5.76 -2.68
CA ALA A 204 7.66 -6.24 -4.05
C ALA A 204 8.84 -7.20 -4.25
N VAL A 205 10.04 -6.83 -3.78
CA VAL A 205 11.23 -7.68 -3.89
C VAL A 205 11.08 -8.95 -3.04
N ALA A 206 10.51 -8.85 -1.83
CA ALA A 206 10.27 -10.01 -0.96
C ALA A 206 9.31 -11.02 -1.61
N SER A 207 8.22 -10.53 -2.22
CA SER A 207 7.24 -11.38 -2.89
C SER A 207 7.86 -12.13 -4.08
N ILE A 208 8.64 -11.44 -4.90
CA ILE A 208 9.36 -12.06 -6.04
C ILE A 208 10.40 -13.06 -5.53
N PHE A 209 11.16 -12.72 -4.49
CA PHE A 209 12.15 -13.60 -3.90
C PHE A 209 11.52 -14.88 -3.35
N ILE A 210 10.38 -14.78 -2.66
CA ILE A 210 9.65 -15.94 -2.16
C ILE A 210 9.18 -16.81 -3.33
N ALA A 211 8.60 -16.22 -4.38
CA ALA A 211 8.14 -16.94 -5.56
C ALA A 211 9.27 -17.73 -6.24
N GLN A 212 10.45 -17.10 -6.39
CA GLN A 212 11.66 -17.75 -6.90
C GLN A 212 12.10 -18.91 -6.01
N ASN A 213 12.04 -18.74 -4.68
CA ASN A 213 12.47 -19.76 -3.72
C ASN A 213 11.55 -21.00 -3.67
N ILE A 214 10.27 -20.84 -4.01
CA ILE A 214 9.31 -21.95 -4.11
C ILE A 214 9.17 -22.50 -5.53
N GLY A 215 9.92 -21.97 -6.50
CA GLY A 215 9.89 -22.41 -7.89
C GLY A 215 8.62 -22.01 -8.66
N VAL A 216 7.93 -20.95 -8.24
CA VAL A 216 6.76 -20.41 -8.95
C VAL A 216 7.23 -19.40 -9.98
N GLU A 217 6.95 -19.66 -11.25
CA GLU A 217 7.16 -18.70 -12.33
C GLU A 217 6.07 -17.62 -12.29
N LEU A 218 6.50 -16.36 -12.24
CA LEU A 218 5.61 -15.21 -12.25
C LEU A 218 5.48 -14.66 -13.67
N ASP A 219 4.26 -14.64 -14.19
CA ASP A 219 3.93 -13.90 -15.41
C ASP A 219 3.93 -12.38 -15.16
N ILE A 220 4.09 -11.58 -16.20
CA ILE A 220 4.06 -10.12 -16.15
C ILE A 220 2.76 -9.61 -15.50
N GLY A 221 1.63 -10.25 -15.77
CA GLY A 221 0.36 -9.90 -15.12
C GLY A 221 0.40 -10.07 -13.60
N GLN A 222 1.04 -11.14 -13.11
CA GLN A 222 1.20 -11.39 -11.69
C GLN A 222 2.18 -10.41 -11.06
N VAL A 223 3.29 -10.07 -11.74
CA VAL A 223 4.26 -9.09 -11.26
C VAL A 223 3.62 -7.70 -11.07
N ILE A 224 2.72 -7.29 -11.97
CA ILE A 224 1.99 -6.02 -11.83
C ILE A 224 1.04 -6.02 -10.62
N ILE A 225 0.54 -7.18 -10.21
CA ILE A 225 -0.43 -7.32 -9.13
C ILE A 225 0.25 -7.38 -7.75
N ILE A 226 1.53 -7.74 -7.69
CA ILE A 226 2.29 -7.78 -6.44
C ILE A 226 2.23 -6.41 -5.76
N ARG A 227 1.88 -6.43 -4.47
CA ARG A 227 1.79 -5.26 -3.59
C ARG A 227 2.88 -5.35 -2.54
#